data_AF-A0A918X7Q1-F1
#
_entry.id   AF-A0A918X7Q1-F1
#
_cell.length_a   1.000
_cell.length_b   1.000
_cell.length_c   1.000
_cell.angle_alpha   90.00
_cell.angle_beta   90.00
_cell.angle_gamma   90.00
#
_symmetry.space_group_name_H-M   'P 1'
#
loop_
_entity.id
_entity.type
_entity.pdbx_description
1 polymer ?
#
loop_
_entity_poly.entity_id
_entity_poly.type
_entity_poly.pdbx_seq_one_letter_code
_entity_poly.pdbx_strand_id
1 'polypeptide(L)'
;MPLLTHPLARRALRPLAALVDQRVHSQTRADRARLEAMRAELDALKKQSTAVGMLLDRTGRGAHRMPSEEQITTLVAQVAEITGSGHARRAVTSAFRTVVALEALGVGRMAGGTSNVCGKLATIPLLAPPKHPDVLEIGTLYGLFATALTRMLHREGVEARLTIVDPLIGSQLQPDAVREADDPTGTPVREDVVRANLALGDTNFRIQKGFSQDEDVREAVSDRRYGVVIVDGDHSREGVLADLRWVEEIVADGGVVVLDDYGDAAWPGVGEALAEHLADSGSRLELLGRVATSAFLRARPVA
;
A
#
# COMPACT_ATOMS: atom_id res chain seq x y z
N MET A 1 -37.09 -20.86 54.61
CA MET A 1 -35.98 -21.77 54.99
C MET A 1 -35.55 -21.50 56.43
N PRO A 2 -36.22 -22.10 57.44
CA PRO A 2 -36.04 -21.76 58.86
C PRO A 2 -34.96 -22.58 59.59
N LEU A 3 -34.11 -23.33 58.87
CA LEU A 3 -33.10 -24.23 59.45
C LEU A 3 -31.81 -23.51 59.93
N LEU A 4 -31.64 -22.22 59.66
CA LEU A 4 -30.40 -21.47 59.95
C LEU A 4 -30.39 -20.72 61.29
N THR A 5 -31.50 -20.70 62.02
CA THR A 5 -31.63 -20.00 63.31
C THR A 5 -31.40 -20.90 64.53
N HIS A 6 -31.30 -22.24 64.34
CA HIS A 6 -31.13 -23.18 65.44
C HIS A 6 -29.64 -23.34 65.84
N PRO A 7 -29.26 -23.16 67.12
CA PRO A 7 -27.85 -23.17 67.56
C PRO A 7 -27.14 -24.52 67.34
N LEU A 8 -27.88 -25.63 67.41
CA LEU A 8 -27.33 -26.96 67.09
C LEU A 8 -27.10 -27.17 65.58
N ALA A 9 -27.96 -26.61 64.72
CA ALA A 9 -27.79 -26.66 63.27
C ALA A 9 -26.57 -25.82 62.83
N ARG A 10 -26.35 -24.66 63.46
CA ARG A 10 -25.13 -23.85 63.28
C ARG A 10 -23.85 -24.59 63.65
N ARG A 11 -23.86 -25.39 64.73
CA ARG A 11 -22.68 -26.15 65.18
C ARG A 11 -22.39 -27.34 64.27
N ALA A 12 -23.43 -28.00 63.75
CA ALA A 12 -23.30 -29.11 62.81
C ALA A 12 -22.87 -28.67 61.39
N LEU A 13 -23.28 -27.48 60.95
CA LEU A 13 -22.95 -26.94 59.62
C LEU A 13 -21.63 -26.15 59.56
N ARG A 14 -21.05 -25.79 60.71
CA ARG A 14 -19.77 -25.05 60.81
C ARG A 14 -18.59 -25.67 60.03
N PRO A 15 -18.35 -26.99 60.08
CA PRO A 15 -17.27 -27.58 59.30
C PRO A 15 -17.55 -27.55 57.79
N LEU A 16 -18.82 -27.68 57.39
CA LEU A 16 -19.24 -27.58 55.99
C LEU A 16 -19.07 -26.14 55.45
N ALA A 17 -19.44 -25.13 56.25
CA ALA A 17 -19.21 -23.72 55.91
C ALA A 17 -17.71 -23.38 55.82
N ALA A 18 -16.89 -23.89 56.75
CA ALA A 18 -15.44 -23.69 56.71
C ALA A 18 -14.77 -24.32 55.46
N LEU A 19 -15.24 -25.48 55.02
CA LEU A 19 -14.78 -26.12 53.78
C LEU A 19 -15.19 -25.34 52.53
N VAL A 20 -16.40 -24.78 52.51
CA VAL A 20 -16.86 -23.90 51.42
C VAL A 20 -16.04 -22.62 51.40
N ASP A 21 -15.82 -21.97 52.53
CA ASP A 21 -14.99 -20.75 52.63
C ASP A 21 -13.54 -21.02 52.21
N GLN A 22 -12.95 -22.13 52.64
CA GLN A 22 -11.61 -22.55 52.23
C GLN A 22 -11.53 -22.80 50.72
N ARG A 23 -12.55 -23.45 50.14
CA ARG A 23 -12.61 -23.68 48.69
C ARG A 23 -12.76 -22.38 47.92
N VAL A 24 -13.66 -21.48 48.34
CA VAL A 24 -13.82 -20.15 47.74
C VAL A 24 -12.54 -19.32 47.85
N HIS A 25 -11.84 -19.37 48.99
CA HIS A 25 -10.54 -18.69 49.17
C HIS A 25 -9.45 -19.29 48.27
N SER A 26 -9.41 -20.62 48.12
CA SER A 26 -8.47 -21.26 47.21
C SER A 26 -8.74 -20.93 45.73
N GLN A 27 -10.02 -20.88 45.34
CA GLN A 27 -10.43 -20.54 43.98
C GLN A 27 -10.13 -19.07 43.67
N THR A 28 -10.53 -18.14 44.55
CA THR A 28 -10.22 -16.71 44.38
C THR A 28 -8.71 -16.42 44.35
N ARG A 29 -7.90 -17.16 45.11
CA ARG A 29 -6.43 -17.06 45.03
C ARG A 29 -5.89 -17.56 43.70
N ALA A 30 -6.39 -18.68 43.21
CA ALA A 30 -6.02 -19.23 41.91
C ALA A 30 -6.43 -18.30 40.75
N ASP A 31 -7.62 -17.70 40.84
CA ASP A 31 -8.11 -16.75 39.84
C ASP A 31 -7.31 -15.45 39.84
N ARG A 32 -6.93 -14.93 41.02
CA ARG A 32 -6.02 -13.78 41.12
C ARG A 32 -4.66 -14.07 40.50
N ALA A 33 -4.07 -15.24 40.79
CA ALA A 33 -2.80 -15.65 40.20
C ALA A 33 -2.89 -15.78 38.66
N ARG A 34 -4.00 -16.30 38.12
CA ARG A 34 -4.25 -16.34 36.67
C ARG A 34 -4.38 -14.94 36.07
N LEU A 35 -5.12 -14.04 36.72
CA LEU A 35 -5.24 -12.65 36.26
C LEU A 35 -3.91 -11.90 36.27
N GLU A 36 -3.08 -12.12 37.28
CA GLU A 36 -1.72 -11.56 37.34
C GLU A 36 -0.82 -12.12 36.25
N ALA A 37 -0.87 -13.43 35.97
CA ALA A 37 -0.14 -14.05 34.87
C ALA A 37 -0.59 -13.50 33.50
N MET A 38 -1.91 -13.41 33.26
CA MET A 38 -2.45 -12.82 32.03
C MET A 38 -2.05 -11.35 31.87
N ARG A 39 -2.01 -10.57 32.96
CA ARG A 39 -1.53 -9.17 32.92
C ARG A 39 -0.05 -9.10 32.56
N ALA A 40 0.78 -9.97 33.14
CA ALA A 40 2.21 -10.04 32.82
C ALA A 40 2.45 -10.44 31.35
N GLU A 41 1.68 -11.41 30.83
CA GLU A 41 1.71 -11.79 29.41
C GLU A 41 1.25 -10.65 28.49
N LEU A 42 0.16 -9.97 28.85
CA LEU A 42 -0.34 -8.81 28.11
C LEU A 42 0.71 -7.68 28.08
N ASP A 43 1.38 -7.40 29.20
CA ASP A 43 2.40 -6.37 29.28
C ASP A 43 3.66 -6.75 28.47
N ALA A 44 4.03 -8.04 28.46
CA ALA A 44 5.10 -8.55 27.61
C ALA A 44 4.74 -8.41 26.12
N LEU A 45 3.51 -8.77 25.73
CA LEU A 45 3.00 -8.60 24.37
C LEU A 45 2.93 -7.13 23.96
N LYS A 46 2.50 -6.23 24.85
CA LYS A 46 2.50 -4.78 24.60
C LYS A 46 3.92 -4.25 24.35
N LYS A 47 4.90 -4.67 25.14
CA LYS A 47 6.31 -4.27 24.95
C LYS A 47 6.85 -4.75 23.60
N GLN A 48 6.58 -5.99 23.21
CA GLN A 48 6.96 -6.51 21.88
C GLN A 48 6.22 -5.77 20.75
N SER A 49 4.92 -5.52 20.93
CA SER A 49 4.09 -4.78 19.99
C SER A 49 4.51 -3.33 19.82
N THR A 50 5.15 -2.71 20.82
CA THR A 50 5.60 -1.31 20.74
C THR A 50 6.67 -1.14 19.67
N ALA A 51 7.69 -2.02 19.64
CA ALA A 51 8.76 -1.94 18.64
C ALA A 51 8.22 -2.19 17.22
N VAL A 52 7.30 -3.16 17.08
CA VAL A 52 6.62 -3.42 15.80
C VAL A 52 5.73 -2.23 15.41
N GLY A 53 5.05 -1.61 16.38
CA GLY A 53 4.23 -0.41 16.19
C GLY A 53 5.06 0.75 15.66
N MET A 54 6.23 1.03 16.22
CA MET A 54 7.13 2.08 15.71
C MET A 54 7.53 1.88 14.24
N LEU A 55 7.57 0.63 13.77
CA LEU A 55 7.88 0.30 12.38
C LEU A 55 6.65 0.34 11.47
N LEU A 56 5.48 -0.10 11.95
CA LEU A 56 4.34 -0.44 11.09
C LEU A 56 3.03 0.27 11.45
N ASP A 57 2.99 1.09 12.49
CA ASP A 57 1.80 1.86 12.83
C ASP A 57 1.63 3.10 11.92
N ARG A 58 0.57 3.86 12.17
CA ARG A 58 0.19 5.03 11.37
C ARG A 58 1.08 6.26 11.58
N THR A 59 1.88 6.28 12.64
CA THR A 59 2.67 7.44 13.05
C THR A 59 3.69 7.76 11.98
N GLY A 60 3.65 8.97 11.43
CA GLY A 60 4.53 9.37 10.33
C GLY A 60 4.14 8.83 8.94
N ARG A 61 3.01 8.13 8.78
CA ARG A 61 2.63 7.47 7.51
C ARG A 61 1.16 7.62 7.09
N GLY A 62 0.28 8.04 8.00
CA GLY A 62 -1.16 8.20 7.77
C GLY A 62 -1.95 6.88 7.84
N ALA A 63 -1.41 5.80 7.25
CA ALA A 63 -1.99 4.45 7.28
C ALA A 63 -1.08 3.44 8.00
N HIS A 64 -1.68 2.43 8.64
CA HIS A 64 -0.89 1.32 9.21
C HIS A 64 -0.38 0.36 8.11
N ARG A 65 0.81 -0.22 8.33
CA ARG A 65 1.43 -1.26 7.49
C ARG A 65 1.25 -2.66 8.06
N MET A 66 0.25 -2.90 8.90
CA MET A 66 -0.07 -4.23 9.42
C MET A 66 -1.31 -4.78 8.71
N PRO A 67 -1.16 -5.52 7.60
CA PRO A 67 -2.30 -6.13 6.94
C PRO A 67 -2.81 -7.33 7.75
N SER A 68 -4.13 -7.52 7.77
CA SER A 68 -4.73 -8.74 8.29
C SER A 68 -4.46 -9.94 7.37
N GLU A 69 -4.62 -11.15 7.91
CA GLU A 69 -4.51 -12.38 7.11
C GLU A 69 -5.53 -12.42 5.97
N GLU A 70 -6.74 -11.91 6.21
CA GLU A 70 -7.79 -11.77 5.21
C GLU A 70 -7.37 -10.79 4.11
N GLN A 71 -6.82 -9.63 4.47
CA GLN A 71 -6.33 -8.64 3.50
C GLN A 71 -5.23 -9.23 2.61
N ILE A 72 -4.27 -9.96 3.18
CA ILE A 72 -3.23 -10.63 2.40
C ILE A 72 -3.82 -11.72 1.50
N THR A 73 -4.76 -12.51 2.01
CA THR A 73 -5.37 -13.59 1.24
C THR A 73 -6.16 -13.06 0.04
N THR A 74 -6.97 -12.03 0.25
CA THR A 74 -7.69 -11.33 -0.82
C THR A 74 -6.73 -10.72 -1.83
N LEU A 75 -5.68 -10.03 -1.37
CA LEU A 75 -4.70 -9.42 -2.25
C LEU A 75 -3.99 -10.46 -3.13
N VAL A 76 -3.57 -11.59 -2.53
CA VAL A 76 -2.93 -12.69 -3.25
C VAL A 76 -3.87 -13.29 -4.30
N ALA A 77 -5.16 -13.45 -3.99
CA ALA A 77 -6.15 -13.95 -4.94
C ALA A 77 -6.30 -12.99 -6.13
N GLN A 78 -6.45 -11.69 -5.88
CA GLN A 78 -6.55 -10.67 -6.94
C GLN A 78 -5.31 -10.63 -7.84
N VAL A 79 -4.11 -10.67 -7.25
CA VAL A 79 -2.86 -10.71 -8.01
C VAL A 79 -2.79 -11.98 -8.86
N ALA A 80 -3.15 -13.14 -8.31
CA ALA A 80 -3.14 -14.41 -9.04
C ALA A 80 -4.14 -14.43 -10.20
N GLU A 81 -5.33 -13.85 -10.00
CA GLU A 81 -6.39 -13.76 -11.01
C GLU A 81 -5.93 -12.97 -12.23
N ILE A 82 -5.36 -11.79 -12.02
CA ILE A 82 -4.93 -10.90 -13.13
C ILE A 82 -3.67 -11.40 -13.82
N THR A 83 -2.72 -11.96 -13.06
CA THR A 83 -1.42 -12.36 -13.61
C THR A 83 -1.38 -13.80 -14.10
N GLY A 84 -2.35 -14.64 -13.72
CA GLY A 84 -2.31 -16.09 -13.91
C GLY A 84 -1.17 -16.79 -13.14
N SER A 85 -0.47 -16.09 -12.24
CA SER A 85 0.76 -16.58 -11.63
C SER A 85 0.52 -17.32 -10.31
N GLY A 86 1.01 -18.55 -10.22
CA GLY A 86 1.10 -19.31 -8.96
C GLY A 86 2.05 -18.70 -7.92
N HIS A 87 2.82 -17.66 -8.27
CA HIS A 87 3.78 -17.00 -7.40
C HIS A 87 3.22 -15.76 -6.68
N ALA A 88 1.93 -15.44 -6.81
CA ALA A 88 1.31 -14.25 -6.24
C ALA A 88 1.63 -14.03 -4.75
N ARG A 89 1.53 -15.08 -3.91
CA ARG A 89 1.84 -14.98 -2.47
C ARG A 89 3.29 -14.58 -2.20
N ARG A 90 4.24 -15.14 -2.96
CA ARG A 90 5.67 -14.80 -2.85
C ARG A 90 5.91 -13.36 -3.27
N ALA A 91 5.27 -12.90 -4.35
CA ALA A 91 5.39 -11.55 -4.85
C ALA A 91 4.83 -10.53 -3.84
N VAL A 92 3.62 -10.74 -3.33
CA VAL A 92 2.99 -9.89 -2.29
C VAL A 92 3.85 -9.83 -1.03
N THR A 93 4.41 -10.97 -0.59
CA THR A 93 5.30 -11.02 0.58
C THR A 93 6.59 -10.23 0.35
N SER A 94 7.16 -10.32 -0.86
CA SER A 94 8.37 -9.58 -1.24
C SER A 94 8.08 -8.07 -1.35
N ALA A 95 6.95 -7.69 -1.93
CA ALA A 95 6.48 -6.31 -2.00
C ALA A 95 6.34 -5.72 -0.59
N PHE A 96 5.65 -6.42 0.32
CA PHE A 96 5.50 -5.98 1.71
C PHE A 96 6.83 -5.73 2.41
N ARG A 97 7.79 -6.67 2.28
CA ARG A 97 9.14 -6.49 2.86
C ARG A 97 9.87 -5.29 2.27
N THR A 98 9.74 -5.06 0.97
CA THR A 98 10.33 -3.91 0.28
C THR A 98 9.73 -2.59 0.76
N VAL A 99 8.41 -2.52 0.94
CA VAL A 99 7.72 -1.35 1.49
C VAL A 99 8.25 -1.02 2.88
N VAL A 100 8.26 -2.01 3.79
CA VAL A 100 8.75 -1.81 5.16
C VAL A 100 10.21 -1.35 5.19
N ALA A 101 11.08 -1.96 4.36
CA ALA A 101 12.49 -1.59 4.32
C ALA A 101 12.70 -0.16 3.80
N LEU A 102 12.03 0.21 2.70
CA LEU A 102 12.22 1.53 2.10
C LEU A 102 11.57 2.65 2.91
N GLU A 103 10.42 2.42 3.55
CA GLU A 103 9.83 3.41 4.46
C GLU A 103 10.59 3.52 5.80
N ALA A 104 11.48 2.58 6.12
CA ALA A 104 12.36 2.68 7.30
C ALA A 104 13.68 3.40 7.00
N LEU A 105 14.15 3.35 5.74
CA LEU A 105 15.42 3.95 5.30
C LEU A 105 15.24 5.29 4.62
N GLY A 106 14.12 5.47 3.92
CA GLY A 106 13.82 6.66 3.15
C GLY A 106 13.23 7.78 3.98
N VAL A 107 12.99 8.90 3.30
CA VAL A 107 12.41 10.11 3.86
C VAL A 107 10.98 10.28 3.31
N GLY A 108 10.01 10.50 4.20
CA GLY A 108 8.59 10.53 3.84
C GLY A 108 7.90 9.17 3.97
N ARG A 109 6.90 8.90 3.11
CA ARG A 109 6.09 7.67 3.09
C ARG A 109 5.81 7.19 1.67
N MET A 110 5.33 5.96 1.50
CA MET A 110 4.61 5.61 0.27
C MET A 110 3.14 6.01 0.43
N ALA A 111 2.60 6.76 -0.54
CA ALA A 111 1.16 7.05 -0.56
C ALA A 111 0.34 5.77 -0.76
N GLY A 112 -0.91 5.78 -0.29
CA GLY A 112 -1.81 4.65 -0.41
C GLY A 112 -1.72 3.60 0.72
N GLY A 113 -2.80 2.83 0.86
CA GLY A 113 -2.90 1.74 1.81
C GLY A 113 -1.98 0.56 1.49
N THR A 114 -1.73 -0.30 2.48
CA THR A 114 -0.82 -1.46 2.32
C THR A 114 -1.20 -2.36 1.15
N SER A 115 -2.48 -2.65 0.97
CA SER A 115 -2.95 -3.50 -0.13
C SER A 115 -2.80 -2.85 -1.50
N ASN A 116 -3.01 -1.54 -1.59
CA ASN A 116 -2.79 -0.76 -2.82
C ASN A 116 -1.32 -0.83 -3.24
N VAL A 117 -0.41 -0.40 -2.35
CA VAL A 117 1.03 -0.36 -2.63
C VAL A 117 1.59 -1.76 -2.94
N CYS A 118 1.28 -2.75 -2.09
CA CYS A 118 1.76 -4.11 -2.30
C CYS A 118 1.14 -4.75 -3.55
N GLY A 119 -0.11 -4.41 -3.88
CA GLY A 119 -0.80 -4.84 -5.09
C GLY A 119 -0.09 -4.36 -6.34
N LYS A 120 0.16 -3.05 -6.47
CA LYS A 120 0.93 -2.49 -7.59
C LYS A 120 2.31 -3.16 -7.70
N LEU A 121 3.07 -3.20 -6.61
CA LEU A 121 4.43 -3.76 -6.59
C LEU A 121 4.51 -5.26 -6.90
N ALA A 122 3.50 -6.05 -6.53
CA ALA A 122 3.47 -7.48 -6.80
C ALA A 122 2.96 -7.79 -8.22
N THR A 123 1.94 -7.06 -8.70
CA THR A 123 1.29 -7.33 -9.97
C THR A 123 2.15 -6.93 -11.15
N ILE A 124 2.79 -5.74 -11.12
CA ILE A 124 3.54 -5.22 -12.29
C ILE A 124 4.64 -6.20 -12.76
N PRO A 125 5.54 -6.71 -11.90
CA PRO A 125 6.57 -7.65 -12.37
C PRO A 125 5.98 -8.97 -12.88
N LEU A 126 4.90 -9.45 -12.26
CA LEU A 126 4.24 -10.71 -12.64
C LEU A 126 3.46 -10.61 -13.95
N LEU A 127 3.02 -9.41 -14.33
CA LEU A 127 2.46 -9.15 -15.67
C LEU A 127 3.51 -9.23 -16.78
N ALA A 128 4.78 -9.44 -16.45
CA ALA A 128 5.89 -9.57 -17.38
C ALA A 128 5.84 -8.48 -18.46
N PRO A 129 5.99 -7.19 -18.08
CA PRO A 129 6.08 -6.12 -19.05
C PRO A 129 7.18 -6.46 -20.08
N PRO A 130 7.08 -5.91 -21.31
CA PRO A 130 8.09 -6.15 -22.32
C PRO A 130 9.47 -5.80 -21.76
N LYS A 131 10.54 -6.43 -22.28
CA LYS A 131 11.92 -6.16 -21.85
C LYS A 131 12.43 -4.77 -22.28
N HIS A 132 11.55 -3.76 -22.27
CA HIS A 132 11.94 -2.36 -22.29
C HIS A 132 12.37 -1.97 -20.89
N PRO A 133 13.56 -1.37 -20.73
CA PRO A 133 14.03 -0.95 -19.42
C PRO A 133 13.26 0.26 -18.89
N ASP A 134 12.60 1.04 -19.74
CA ASP A 134 12.05 2.33 -19.33
C ASP A 134 10.72 2.21 -18.56
N VAL A 135 10.71 2.80 -17.36
CA VAL A 135 9.57 2.91 -16.45
C VAL A 135 9.26 4.38 -16.24
N LEU A 136 7.99 4.76 -16.34
CA LEU A 136 7.50 6.11 -16.04
C LEU A 136 6.57 6.08 -14.82
N GLU A 137 6.75 7.01 -13.90
CA GLU A 137 5.78 7.33 -12.85
C GLU A 137 5.40 8.81 -12.95
N ILE A 138 4.09 9.07 -13.08
CA ILE A 138 3.47 10.39 -13.04
C ILE A 138 2.85 10.55 -11.66
N GLY A 139 3.35 11.51 -10.87
CA GLY A 139 3.00 11.67 -9.46
C GLY A 139 3.75 10.68 -8.59
N THR A 140 4.92 11.09 -8.07
CA THR A 140 5.81 10.21 -7.29
C THR A 140 5.82 10.55 -5.81
N LEU A 141 5.41 11.78 -5.49
CA LEU A 141 5.47 12.32 -4.14
C LEU A 141 6.92 12.24 -3.60
N TYR A 142 7.26 11.27 -2.73
CA TYR A 142 8.62 11.11 -2.21
C TYR A 142 9.54 10.18 -3.02
N GLY A 143 9.09 9.54 -4.12
CA GLY A 143 9.94 8.63 -4.92
C GLY A 143 10.11 7.22 -4.36
N LEU A 144 9.51 6.92 -3.20
CA LEU A 144 9.66 5.62 -2.55
C LEU A 144 8.97 4.49 -3.32
N PHE A 145 7.80 4.75 -3.91
CA PHE A 145 7.10 3.75 -4.72
C PHE A 145 7.91 3.36 -5.96
N ALA A 146 8.36 4.32 -6.77
CA ALA A 146 9.26 4.05 -7.89
C ALA A 146 10.52 3.26 -7.48
N THR A 147 11.14 3.63 -6.36
CA THR A 147 12.29 2.89 -5.82
C THR A 147 11.93 1.44 -5.48
N ALA A 148 10.77 1.21 -4.87
CA ALA A 148 10.28 -0.12 -4.57
C ALA A 148 10.00 -0.92 -5.85
N LEU A 149 9.39 -0.28 -6.85
CA LEU A 149 9.03 -0.92 -8.12
C LEU A 149 10.28 -1.36 -8.89
N THR A 150 11.29 -0.49 -9.00
CA THR A 150 12.55 -0.85 -9.68
C THR A 150 13.25 -2.03 -9.01
N ARG A 151 13.25 -2.10 -7.67
CA ARG A 151 13.76 -3.27 -6.93
C ARG A 151 12.94 -4.54 -7.20
N MET A 152 11.62 -4.42 -7.30
CA MET A 152 10.75 -5.55 -7.61
C MET A 152 10.96 -6.06 -9.05
N LEU A 153 11.17 -5.15 -10.01
CA LEU A 153 11.53 -5.48 -11.40
C LEU A 153 12.92 -6.14 -11.49
N HIS A 154 13.91 -5.60 -10.78
CA HIS A 154 15.27 -6.17 -10.73
C HIS A 154 15.27 -7.63 -10.20
N ARG A 155 14.39 -7.96 -9.25
CA ARG A 155 14.20 -9.34 -8.75
C ARG A 155 13.72 -10.32 -9.82
N GLU A 156 13.02 -9.84 -10.84
CA GLU A 156 12.59 -10.60 -12.01
C GLU A 156 13.58 -10.47 -13.18
N GLY A 157 14.77 -9.89 -12.94
CA GLY A 157 15.85 -9.74 -13.92
C GLY A 157 15.67 -8.58 -14.89
N VAL A 158 14.86 -7.57 -14.54
CA VAL A 158 14.65 -6.37 -15.36
C VAL A 158 15.40 -5.19 -14.76
N GLU A 159 16.42 -4.72 -15.47
CA GLU A 159 17.15 -3.49 -15.13
C GLU A 159 16.38 -2.26 -15.62
N ALA A 160 15.58 -1.69 -14.72
CA ALA A 160 14.75 -0.54 -15.05
C ALA A 160 15.56 0.77 -15.15
N ARG A 161 15.18 1.63 -16.10
CA ARG A 161 15.55 3.04 -16.21
C ARG A 161 14.32 3.88 -15.87
N LEU A 162 14.37 4.59 -14.75
CA LEU A 162 13.24 5.30 -14.21
C LEU A 162 13.14 6.73 -14.78
N THR A 163 11.93 7.14 -15.15
CA THR A 163 11.57 8.54 -15.40
C THR A 163 10.48 8.92 -14.41
N ILE A 164 10.72 10.02 -13.69
CA ILE A 164 9.75 10.64 -12.78
C ILE A 164 9.19 11.89 -13.44
N VAL A 165 7.88 12.06 -13.40
CA VAL A 165 7.18 13.32 -13.72
C VAL A 165 6.40 13.74 -12.49
N ASP A 166 6.79 14.87 -11.88
CA ASP A 166 6.11 15.40 -10.70
C ASP A 166 6.41 16.91 -10.57
N PRO A 167 5.43 17.75 -10.19
CA PRO A 167 5.66 19.19 -9.98
C PRO A 167 6.59 19.47 -8.78
N LEU A 168 6.67 18.57 -7.80
CA LEU A 168 7.51 18.65 -6.59
C LEU A 168 7.32 19.96 -5.82
N ILE A 169 6.05 20.35 -5.60
CA ILE A 169 5.69 21.64 -4.98
C ILE A 169 5.26 21.52 -3.51
N GLY A 170 5.98 20.72 -2.72
CA GLY A 170 5.89 20.73 -1.26
C GLY A 170 4.80 19.85 -0.64
N SER A 171 3.69 19.61 -1.32
CA SER A 171 2.60 18.75 -0.83
C SER A 171 1.95 17.95 -1.96
N GLN A 172 1.16 16.94 -1.60
CA GLN A 172 0.26 16.27 -2.52
C GLN A 172 -0.82 17.25 -2.99
N LEU A 173 -0.97 17.42 -4.30
CA LEU A 173 -1.98 18.29 -4.91
C LEU A 173 -3.13 17.45 -5.40
N GLN A 174 -4.34 17.74 -4.95
CA GLN A 174 -5.56 17.15 -5.49
C GLN A 174 -6.60 18.28 -5.60
N PRO A 175 -7.11 18.60 -6.80
CA PRO A 175 -7.93 19.80 -7.05
C PRO A 175 -9.18 19.90 -6.15
N ASP A 176 -9.80 18.75 -5.86
CA ASP A 176 -11.08 18.67 -5.13
C ASP A 176 -10.96 18.06 -3.73
N ALA A 177 -9.75 17.70 -3.30
CA ALA A 177 -9.55 17.21 -1.95
C ALA A 177 -9.52 18.39 -0.98
N VAL A 178 -10.24 18.26 0.15
CA VAL A 178 -9.95 19.08 1.33
C VAL A 178 -8.46 18.90 1.58
N ARG A 179 -7.67 19.98 1.44
CA ARG A 179 -6.23 19.98 1.76
C ARG A 179 -6.05 19.11 3.00
N GLU A 180 -5.48 17.92 2.83
CA GLU A 180 -5.13 17.11 3.98
C GLU A 180 -4.31 18.02 4.90
N ALA A 181 -4.58 17.94 6.20
CA ALA A 181 -3.67 18.49 7.20
C ALA A 181 -2.23 18.08 6.81
N ASP A 182 -1.25 18.93 7.15
CA ASP A 182 0.18 18.72 6.86
C ASP A 182 0.53 17.24 6.74
N ASP A 183 1.19 16.85 5.62
CA ASP A 183 1.48 15.43 5.33
C ASP A 183 1.96 14.72 6.61
N PRO A 184 1.43 13.53 6.94
CA PRO A 184 1.62 12.91 8.25
C PRO A 184 3.09 12.66 8.62
N THR A 185 4.00 12.70 7.64
CA THR A 185 5.44 12.57 7.85
C THR A 185 6.10 13.88 8.34
N GLY A 186 5.46 15.04 8.16
CA GLY A 186 6.04 16.36 8.34
C GLY A 186 7.13 16.72 7.31
N THR A 187 7.32 15.89 6.29
CA THR A 187 8.33 16.07 5.25
C THR A 187 7.72 16.81 4.06
N PRO A 188 8.29 17.91 3.58
CA PRO A 188 7.82 18.53 2.34
C PRO A 188 8.28 17.74 1.11
N VAL A 189 7.44 17.70 0.08
CA VAL A 189 7.78 17.12 -1.23
C VAL A 189 8.79 18.00 -1.95
N ARG A 190 10.03 17.53 -2.09
CA ARG A 190 11.14 18.26 -2.73
C ARG A 190 12.02 17.33 -3.55
N GLU A 191 12.68 17.89 -4.56
CA GLU A 191 13.56 17.13 -5.46
C GLU A 191 14.76 16.48 -4.75
N ASP A 192 15.36 17.15 -3.76
CA ASP A 192 16.47 16.59 -2.97
C ASP A 192 16.04 15.33 -2.21
N VAL A 193 14.82 15.32 -1.66
CA VAL A 193 14.23 14.18 -0.96
C VAL A 193 13.98 13.02 -1.94
N VAL A 194 13.36 13.31 -3.09
CA VAL A 194 13.11 12.32 -4.13
C VAL A 194 14.42 11.69 -4.60
N ARG A 195 15.44 12.49 -4.92
CA ARG A 195 16.75 11.99 -5.35
C ARG A 195 17.41 11.09 -4.29
N ALA A 196 17.34 11.47 -3.01
CA ALA A 196 17.88 10.65 -1.92
C ALA A 196 17.17 9.29 -1.80
N ASN A 197 15.84 9.28 -1.95
CA ASN A 197 15.06 8.04 -1.92
C ASN A 197 15.33 7.16 -3.15
N LEU A 198 15.37 7.74 -4.35
CA LEU A 198 15.68 7.02 -5.59
C LEU A 198 17.07 6.36 -5.55
N ALA A 199 18.04 6.99 -4.88
CA ALA A 199 19.37 6.43 -4.68
C ALA A 199 19.38 5.12 -3.86
N LEU A 200 18.36 4.85 -3.04
CA LEU A 200 18.22 3.57 -2.32
C LEU A 200 17.93 2.39 -3.26
N GLY A 201 17.50 2.67 -4.49
CA GLY A 201 17.20 1.68 -5.52
C GLY A 201 18.41 1.27 -6.35
N ASP A 202 19.52 2.01 -6.30
CA ASP A 202 20.69 1.85 -7.19
C ASP A 202 20.30 1.74 -8.69
N THR A 203 19.34 2.58 -9.11
CA THR A 203 18.78 2.58 -10.46
C THR A 203 19.17 3.85 -11.21
N ASN A 204 19.26 3.75 -12.54
CA ASN A 204 19.40 4.94 -13.37
C ASN A 204 18.05 5.67 -13.44
N PHE A 205 18.01 6.93 -13.01
CA PHE A 205 16.79 7.72 -13.00
C PHE A 205 17.00 9.10 -13.61
N ARG A 206 15.92 9.65 -14.17
CA ARG A 206 15.77 11.07 -14.48
C ARG A 206 14.50 11.61 -13.85
N ILE A 207 14.52 12.90 -13.51
CA ILE A 207 13.39 13.62 -12.95
C ILE A 207 13.07 14.75 -13.92
N GLN A 208 11.84 14.75 -14.44
CA GLN A 208 11.26 15.86 -15.18
C GLN A 208 10.30 16.58 -14.23
N LYS A 209 10.71 17.75 -13.74
CA LYS A 209 9.89 18.55 -12.83
C LYS A 209 8.84 19.31 -13.63
N GLY A 210 7.58 19.15 -13.28
CA GLY A 210 6.44 19.83 -13.93
C GLY A 210 5.18 18.97 -13.90
N PHE A 211 4.09 19.49 -14.45
CA PHE A 211 2.84 18.73 -14.59
C PHE A 211 2.88 17.87 -15.85
N SER A 212 2.26 16.69 -15.83
CA SER A 212 2.17 15.82 -17.00
C SER A 212 1.35 16.43 -18.15
N GLN A 213 0.61 17.49 -17.89
CA GLN A 213 -0.14 18.25 -18.90
C GLN A 213 0.69 19.36 -19.56
N ASP A 214 1.86 19.71 -19.00
CA ASP A 214 2.73 20.74 -19.57
C ASP A 214 3.39 20.24 -20.87
N GLU A 215 3.40 21.07 -21.91
CA GLU A 215 3.89 20.68 -23.25
C GLU A 215 5.40 20.38 -23.26
N ASP A 216 6.19 21.16 -22.53
CA ASP A 216 7.64 20.97 -22.40
C ASP A 216 8.00 19.69 -21.63
N VAL A 217 7.21 19.34 -20.60
CA VAL A 217 7.32 18.06 -19.89
C VAL A 217 7.03 16.90 -20.83
N ARG A 218 5.94 16.99 -21.61
CA ARG A 218 5.57 15.96 -22.58
C ARG A 218 6.65 15.78 -23.65
N GLU A 219 7.17 16.86 -24.21
CA GLU A 219 8.23 16.82 -25.21
C GLU A 219 9.50 16.16 -24.65
N ALA A 220 9.94 16.55 -23.45
CA ALA A 220 11.14 16.01 -22.80
C ALA A 220 11.05 14.52 -22.44
N VAL A 221 9.84 14.02 -22.15
CA VAL A 221 9.60 12.65 -21.66
C VAL A 221 9.21 11.70 -22.79
N SER A 222 8.72 12.21 -23.92
CA SER A 222 8.28 11.41 -25.08
C SER A 222 9.42 10.97 -26.02
N ASP A 223 10.68 11.17 -25.61
CA ASP A 223 11.90 10.74 -26.33
C ASP A 223 12.08 9.21 -26.40
N ARG A 224 11.19 8.43 -25.76
CA ARG A 224 11.24 6.97 -25.70
C ARG A 224 9.86 6.35 -25.53
N ARG A 225 9.83 5.01 -25.52
CA ARG A 225 8.64 4.22 -25.18
C ARG A 225 8.84 3.52 -23.84
N TYR A 226 7.77 3.42 -23.06
CA TYR A 226 7.80 2.89 -21.69
C TYR A 226 7.16 1.51 -21.61
N GLY A 227 7.89 0.55 -21.02
CA GLY A 227 7.36 -0.79 -20.76
C GLY A 227 6.40 -0.82 -19.57
N VAL A 228 6.54 0.14 -18.66
CA VAL A 228 5.64 0.35 -17.52
C VAL A 228 5.35 1.84 -17.36
N VAL A 229 4.09 2.21 -17.21
CA VAL A 229 3.65 3.57 -16.87
C VAL A 229 2.71 3.53 -15.67
N ILE A 230 2.99 4.35 -14.66
CA ILE A 230 2.16 4.53 -13.48
C ILE A 230 1.56 5.94 -13.53
N VAL A 231 0.23 6.03 -13.44
CA VAL A 231 -0.52 7.29 -13.36
C VAL A 231 -1.07 7.40 -11.93
N ASP A 232 -0.46 8.29 -11.14
CA ASP A 232 -0.69 8.50 -9.71
C ASP A 232 -0.55 10.01 -9.36
N GLY A 233 -0.91 10.86 -10.33
CA GLY A 233 -0.79 12.32 -10.24
C GLY A 233 -2.10 12.99 -9.80
N ASP A 234 -2.79 13.59 -10.74
CA ASP A 234 -4.11 14.19 -10.52
C ASP A 234 -5.20 13.13 -10.61
N HIS A 235 -6.01 12.99 -9.56
CA HIS A 235 -7.12 12.03 -9.50
C HIS A 235 -8.46 12.63 -9.98
N SER A 236 -8.44 13.87 -10.49
CA SER A 236 -9.56 14.44 -11.24
C SER A 236 -9.82 13.66 -12.53
N ARG A 237 -11.07 13.65 -12.99
CA ARG A 237 -11.45 12.98 -14.24
C ARG A 237 -10.67 13.57 -15.42
N GLU A 238 -10.56 14.88 -15.48
CA GLU A 238 -9.87 15.62 -16.55
C GLU A 238 -8.37 15.34 -16.56
N GLY A 239 -7.73 15.31 -15.39
CA GLY A 239 -6.31 15.02 -15.22
C GLY A 239 -5.97 13.60 -15.69
N VAL A 240 -6.70 12.59 -15.18
CA VAL A 240 -6.50 11.19 -15.56
C VAL A 240 -6.75 10.97 -17.05
N LEU A 241 -7.79 11.58 -17.62
CA LEU A 241 -8.08 11.46 -19.06
C LEU A 241 -6.98 12.09 -19.92
N ALA A 242 -6.42 13.23 -19.50
CA ALA A 242 -5.32 13.87 -20.20
C ALA A 242 -4.04 13.03 -20.14
N ASP A 243 -3.78 12.35 -19.02
CA ASP A 243 -2.67 11.41 -18.87
C ASP A 243 -2.87 10.16 -19.71
N LEU A 244 -4.05 9.53 -19.68
CA LEU A 244 -4.38 8.35 -20.50
C LEU A 244 -4.16 8.60 -21.99
N ARG A 245 -4.59 9.76 -22.50
CA ARG A 245 -4.36 10.17 -23.90
C ARG A 245 -2.88 10.29 -24.23
N TRP A 246 -2.08 10.83 -23.33
CA TRP A 246 -0.63 10.91 -23.53
C TRP A 246 0.03 9.53 -23.45
N VAL A 247 -0.42 8.67 -22.52
CA VAL A 247 0.09 7.32 -22.34
C VAL A 247 -0.07 6.47 -23.61
N GLU A 248 -1.19 6.60 -24.35
CA GLU A 248 -1.38 5.96 -25.67
C GLU A 248 -0.21 6.19 -26.64
N GLU A 249 0.41 7.37 -26.57
CA GLU A 249 1.49 7.78 -27.48
C GLU A 249 2.86 7.25 -27.05
N ILE A 250 3.09 7.14 -25.73
CA ILE A 250 4.41 6.85 -25.15
C ILE A 250 4.55 5.43 -24.60
N VAL A 251 3.46 4.69 -24.40
CA VAL A 251 3.54 3.31 -23.92
C VAL A 251 4.08 2.39 -25.04
N ALA A 252 4.99 1.50 -24.68
CA ALA A 252 5.49 0.48 -25.60
C ALA A 252 4.43 -0.58 -25.88
N ASP A 253 4.56 -1.27 -27.02
CA ASP A 253 3.70 -2.41 -27.35
C ASP A 253 3.80 -3.51 -26.29
N GLY A 254 2.66 -3.97 -25.77
CA GLY A 254 2.60 -4.92 -24.65
C GLY A 254 2.91 -4.29 -23.28
N GLY A 255 3.17 -2.98 -23.22
CA GLY A 255 3.47 -2.25 -21.99
C GLY A 255 2.33 -2.33 -20.97
N VAL A 256 2.69 -2.24 -19.69
CA VAL A 256 1.76 -2.25 -18.56
C VAL A 256 1.49 -0.81 -18.13
N VAL A 257 0.22 -0.43 -18.06
CA VAL A 257 -0.21 0.86 -17.51
C VAL A 257 -0.97 0.60 -16.21
N VAL A 258 -0.69 1.38 -15.18
CA VAL A 258 -1.38 1.28 -13.89
C VAL A 258 -2.02 2.62 -13.58
N LEU A 259 -3.31 2.62 -13.31
CA LEU A 259 -4.02 3.79 -12.76
C LEU A 259 -4.19 3.58 -11.26
N ASP A 260 -3.64 4.49 -10.47
CA ASP A 260 -3.87 4.44 -9.03
C ASP A 260 -5.29 4.85 -8.67
N ASP A 261 -5.76 4.31 -7.54
CA ASP A 261 -7.04 4.70 -6.93
C ASP A 261 -8.32 4.59 -7.80
N TYR A 262 -8.26 3.90 -8.94
CA TYR A 262 -9.40 3.52 -9.78
C TYR A 262 -10.59 2.92 -9.01
N GLY A 263 -10.32 2.12 -7.98
CA GLY A 263 -11.33 1.47 -7.15
C GLY A 263 -11.69 2.20 -5.85
N ASP A 264 -11.11 3.38 -5.61
CA ASP A 264 -11.32 4.13 -4.38
C ASP A 264 -12.52 5.07 -4.49
N ALA A 265 -13.42 5.01 -3.52
CA ALA A 265 -14.62 5.85 -3.49
C ALA A 265 -14.30 7.34 -3.24
N ALA A 266 -13.11 7.66 -2.72
CA ALA A 266 -12.64 9.04 -2.59
C ALA A 266 -12.30 9.67 -3.96
N TRP A 267 -12.02 8.85 -4.98
CA TRP A 267 -11.49 9.29 -6.28
C TRP A 267 -12.31 8.76 -7.46
N PRO A 268 -13.63 9.04 -7.52
CA PRO A 268 -14.49 8.52 -8.58
C PRO A 268 -14.07 8.95 -9.99
N GLY A 269 -13.41 10.11 -10.11
CA GLY A 269 -12.94 10.67 -11.38
C GLY A 269 -11.99 9.75 -12.15
N VAL A 270 -11.20 8.92 -11.44
CA VAL A 270 -10.30 7.94 -12.08
C VAL A 270 -11.09 6.89 -12.84
N GLY A 271 -12.14 6.35 -12.21
CA GLY A 271 -13.01 5.34 -12.80
C GLY A 271 -13.80 5.88 -14.00
N GLU A 272 -14.31 7.10 -13.85
CA GLU A 272 -15.02 7.82 -14.92
C GLU A 272 -14.12 8.09 -16.12
N ALA A 273 -12.90 8.58 -15.90
CA ALA A 273 -11.93 8.87 -16.95
C ALA A 273 -11.53 7.61 -17.71
N LEU A 274 -11.28 6.50 -17.01
CA LEU A 274 -10.95 5.24 -17.67
C LEU A 274 -12.12 4.71 -18.50
N ALA A 275 -13.34 4.77 -17.97
CA ALA A 275 -14.52 4.33 -18.71
C ALA A 275 -14.74 5.16 -19.99
N GLU A 276 -14.53 6.48 -19.92
CA GLU A 276 -14.58 7.37 -21.07
C GLU A 276 -13.48 7.04 -22.09
N HIS A 277 -12.23 6.85 -21.64
CA HIS A 277 -11.10 6.54 -22.52
C HIS A 277 -11.26 5.20 -23.25
N LEU A 278 -11.75 4.17 -22.57
CA LEU A 278 -11.97 2.85 -23.18
C LEU A 278 -13.20 2.78 -24.09
N ALA A 279 -14.12 3.76 -24.00
CA ALA A 279 -15.23 3.86 -24.94
C ALA A 279 -14.80 4.39 -26.32
N ASP A 280 -13.61 5.02 -26.42
CA ASP A 280 -13.01 5.40 -27.69
C ASP A 280 -12.48 4.16 -28.42
N SER A 281 -12.99 3.91 -29.63
CA SER A 281 -12.61 2.77 -30.46
C SER A 281 -11.15 2.82 -30.94
N GLY A 282 -10.49 3.98 -30.83
CA GLY A 282 -9.08 4.17 -31.15
C GLY A 282 -8.11 3.76 -30.03
N SER A 283 -8.59 3.52 -28.81
CA SER A 283 -7.73 3.20 -27.66
C SER A 283 -6.96 1.89 -27.85
N ARG A 284 -5.63 1.90 -27.62
CA ARG A 284 -4.81 0.67 -27.59
C ARG A 284 -4.81 0.01 -26.22
N LEU A 285 -5.25 0.70 -25.18
CA LEU A 285 -5.23 0.19 -23.82
C LEU A 285 -6.39 -0.78 -23.59
N GLU A 286 -6.09 -1.91 -22.97
CA GLU A 286 -7.04 -2.93 -22.57
C GLU A 286 -6.99 -3.13 -21.06
N LEU A 287 -8.15 -3.06 -20.38
CA LEU A 287 -8.24 -3.32 -18.95
C LEU A 287 -8.06 -4.82 -18.67
N LEU A 288 -7.03 -5.17 -17.90
CA LEU A 288 -6.79 -6.54 -17.43
C LEU A 288 -7.58 -6.85 -16.15
N GLY A 289 -7.83 -5.84 -15.32
CA GLY A 289 -8.57 -5.96 -14.08
C GLY A 289 -8.09 -4.98 -13.01
N ARG A 290 -8.46 -5.27 -11.76
CA ARG A 290 -8.14 -4.45 -10.59
C ARG A 290 -7.52 -5.28 -9.46
N VAL A 291 -6.43 -4.77 -8.87
CA VAL A 291 -5.89 -5.28 -7.58
C VAL A 291 -5.99 -4.17 -6.54
N ALA A 292 -6.59 -4.47 -5.39
CA ALA A 292 -6.94 -3.45 -4.39
C ALA A 292 -7.69 -2.27 -5.04
N THR A 293 -7.13 -1.06 -4.99
CA THR A 293 -7.71 0.14 -5.62
C THR A 293 -7.08 0.51 -6.96
N SER A 294 -6.12 -0.24 -7.50
CA SER A 294 -5.44 0.12 -8.77
C SER A 294 -5.94 -0.71 -9.96
N ALA A 295 -6.17 -0.07 -11.10
CA ALA A 295 -6.45 -0.73 -12.37
C ALA A 295 -5.16 -1.06 -13.13
N PHE A 296 -5.14 -2.20 -13.79
CA PHE A 296 -4.02 -2.66 -14.61
C PHE A 296 -4.46 -2.79 -16.05
N LEU A 297 -3.72 -2.15 -16.96
CA LEU A 297 -4.01 -2.16 -18.39
C LEU A 297 -2.80 -2.68 -19.19
N ARG A 298 -3.09 -3.17 -20.39
CA ARG A 298 -2.11 -3.60 -21.38
C ARG A 298 -2.25 -2.76 -22.63
N ALA A 299 -1.13 -2.26 -23.14
CA ALA A 299 -1.10 -1.64 -24.46
C ALA A 299 -1.06 -2.71 -25.56
N ARG A 300 -2.03 -2.70 -26.47
CA ARG A 300 -2.00 -3.52 -27.68
C ARG A 300 -0.91 -3.00 -28.64
N PRO A 301 -0.27 -3.88 -29.42
CA PRO A 301 0.70 -3.44 -30.43
C PRO A 301 0.07 -2.50 -31.46
N VAL A 302 0.87 -1.57 -31.98
CA VAL A 302 0.45 -0.77 -33.16
C VAL A 302 0.36 -1.69 -34.36
N ALA A 303 -0.79 -1.70 -35.04
CA ALA A 303 -0.99 -2.42 -36.29
C ALA A 303 -0.19 -1.82 -37.45
#